data_AF-A0A0C4WJ49-F1
#
_entry.id   AF-A0A0C4WJ49-F1
#
_cell.length_a   1.000
_cell.length_b   1.000
_cell.length_c   1.000
_cell.angle_alpha   90.00
_cell.angle_beta   90.00
_cell.angle_gamma   90.00
#
_symmetry.space_group_name_H-M   'P 1'
#
loop_
_entity.id
_entity.type
_entity.pdbx_description
1 polymer ?
#
loop_
_entity_poly.entity_id
_entity_poly.type
_entity_poly.pdbx_seq_one_letter_code
_entity_poly.pdbx_strand_id
1 'polypeptide(L)' 'MSTLTELVQQIAQLYPLEDKRVGKRYRVVDELAGMTELEEVGGAPRYIRTAELKDRRLWAHAADSWPRHHRRGGQR' A
#
# COMPACT_ATOMS: atom_id res chain seq x y z
N MET A 1 -6.17 -18.54 14.26
CA MET A 1 -5.32 -17.46 14.79
C MET A 1 -4.50 -16.95 13.62
N SER A 2 -4.67 -15.69 13.22
CA SER A 2 -3.88 -15.14 12.12
C SER A 2 -2.43 -14.93 12.56
N THR A 3 -1.50 -15.44 11.78
CA THR A 3 -0.07 -15.16 11.88
C THR A 3 0.21 -13.69 11.56
N LEU A 4 1.32 -13.15 12.08
CA LEU A 4 1.77 -11.79 11.76
C LEU A 4 1.86 -11.55 10.25
N THR A 5 2.26 -12.56 9.48
CA THR A 5 2.34 -12.53 8.02
C THR A 5 0.98 -12.34 7.36
N GLU A 6 -0.05 -13.05 7.83
CA GLU A 6 -1.41 -12.92 7.30
C GLU A 6 -2.00 -11.53 7.60
N LEU A 7 -1.72 -10.97 8.78
CA LEU A 7 -2.15 -9.61 9.12
C LEU A 7 -1.48 -8.56 8.21
N VAL A 8 -0.17 -8.70 7.96
CA VAL A 8 0.55 -7.81 7.05
C VAL A 8 -0.01 -7.88 5.63
N GLN A 9 -0.32 -9.08 5.14
CA GLN A 9 -0.94 -9.27 3.82
C GLN A 9 -2.32 -8.63 3.74
N GLN A 10 -3.15 -8.78 4.78
CA GLN A 10 -4.46 -8.13 4.85
C GLN A 10 -4.33 -6.61 4.81
N ILE A 11 -3.38 -6.03 5.56
CA ILE A 11 -3.13 -4.58 5.53
C ILE A 11 -2.68 -4.13 4.14
N ALA A 12 -1.81 -4.90 3.47
CA ALA A 12 -1.35 -4.57 2.11
C ALA A 12 -2.48 -4.63 1.06
N GLN A 13 -3.51 -5.46 1.27
CA GLN A 13 -4.70 -5.49 0.43
C GLN A 13 -5.61 -4.27 0.67
N LEU A 14 -5.74 -3.85 1.94
CA LEU A 14 -6.59 -2.71 2.32
C LEU A 14 -5.95 -1.36 1.97
N TYR A 15 -4.62 -1.24 2.08
CA TYR A 15 -3.85 -0.03 1.81
C TYR A 15 -2.77 -0.33 0.76
N PRO A 16 -3.17 -0.46 -0.51
CA PRO A 16 -2.32 -1.01 -1.56
C PRO A 16 -1.26 -0.04 -2.09
N LEU A 17 -1.29 1.23 -1.70
CA LEU A 17 -0.34 2.24 -2.18
C LEU A 17 0.65 2.59 -1.07
N GLU A 18 1.94 2.58 -1.39
CA GLU A 18 3.01 2.99 -0.49
C GLU A 18 3.72 4.24 -1.05
N ASP A 19 3.77 5.31 -0.28
CA ASP A 19 4.58 6.49 -0.60
C ASP A 19 6.03 6.24 -0.14
N LYS A 20 6.92 6.07 -1.12
CA LYS A 20 8.34 5.75 -0.89
C LYS A 20 9.11 6.84 -0.14
N ARG A 21 8.60 8.09 -0.13
CA ARG A 21 9.27 9.22 0.54
C ARG A 21 9.09 9.19 2.04
N VAL A 22 7.91 8.75 2.49
CA VAL A 22 7.51 8.80 3.91
C VAL A 22 7.29 7.43 4.53
N GLY A 23 7.33 6.35 3.73
CA GLY A 23 7.14 4.98 4.19
C GLY A 23 5.71 4.69 4.69
N LYS A 24 4.74 5.49 4.25
CA LYS A 24 3.34 5.38 4.66
C LYS A 24 2.49 4.70 3.59
N ARG A 25 1.44 4.02 4.05
CA ARG A 25 0.48 3.33 3.18
C ARG A 25 -0.85 4.05 3.12
N TYR A 26 -1.45 3.98 1.94
CA TYR A 26 -2.66 4.68 1.58
C TYR A 26 -3.60 3.79 0.79
N ARG A 27 -4.89 4.12 0.84
CA ARG A 27 -5.92 3.66 -0.10
C ARG A 27 -6.55 4.87 -0.78
N VAL A 28 -7.00 4.68 -2.01
CA VAL A 28 -7.81 5.69 -2.70
C VAL A 28 -9.21 5.67 -2.13
N VAL A 29 -9.74 6.84 -1.78
CA VAL A 29 -11.11 7.02 -1.28
C VAL A 29 -12.00 7.56 -2.39
N ASP A 30 -11.58 8.66 -3.03
CA ASP A 30 -12.37 9.34 -4.07
C ASP A 30 -11.47 10.08 -5.06
N GLU A 31 -12.02 10.41 -6.24
CA GLU A 31 -11.35 11.20 -7.27
C GLU A 31 -12.28 12.31 -7.78
N LEU A 32 -11.83 13.56 -7.64
CA LEU A 32 -12.60 14.72 -8.07
C LEU A 32 -11.70 15.79 -8.68
N ALA A 33 -12.10 16.30 -9.86
CA ALA A 33 -11.45 17.43 -10.53
C ALA A 33 -9.92 17.26 -10.74
N GLY A 34 -9.46 16.02 -11.00
CA GLY A 34 -8.04 15.72 -11.20
C GLY A 34 -7.22 15.65 -9.90
N MET A 35 -7.89 15.65 -8.76
CA MET A 35 -7.34 15.34 -7.45
C MET A 35 -7.82 13.96 -7.01
N THR A 36 -6.97 13.26 -6.27
CA THR A 36 -7.32 11.99 -5.62
C THR A 36 -7.20 12.16 -4.11
N GLU A 37 -8.24 11.76 -3.39
CA GLU A 37 -8.22 11.61 -1.95
C GLU A 37 -7.63 10.26 -1.58
N LEU A 38 -6.62 10.30 -0.73
CA LEU A 38 -5.98 9.15 -0.13
C LEU A 38 -6.28 9.13 1.37
N GLU A 39 -6.54 7.95 1.91
CA GLU A 39 -6.62 7.74 3.36
C GLU A 39 -5.41 6.93 3.81
N GLU A 40 -4.67 7.46 4.78
CA GLU A 40 -3.59 6.74 5.47
C GLU A 40 -4.15 5.61 6.34
N VAL A 41 -3.34 4.57 6.64
CA VAL A 41 -3.70 3.49 7.58
C VAL A 41 -4.29 3.99 8.92
N GLY A 42 -3.86 5.16 9.40
CA GLY A 42 -4.38 5.80 10.61
C GLY A 42 -5.68 6.58 10.44
N GLY A 43 -6.30 6.57 9.25
CA GLY A 43 -7.54 7.30 8.93
C GLY A 43 -7.34 8.77 8.53
N ALA A 44 -6.09 9.25 8.44
CA ALA A 44 -5.83 10.64 8.07
C ALA A 44 -5.98 10.85 6.55
N PRO A 45 -6.73 11.86 6.09
CA PRO A 45 -6.88 12.15 4.68
C PRO A 45 -5.65 12.86 4.12
N ARG A 46 -5.36 12.63 2.84
CA ARG A 46 -4.31 13.28 2.06
C ARG A 46 -4.78 13.47 0.63
N TYR A 47 -4.64 14.69 0.12
CA TYR A 47 -5.01 15.02 -1.25
C TYR A 47 -3.77 15.18 -2.12
N ILE A 48 -3.79 14.56 -3.30
CA ILE A 48 -2.73 14.65 -4.32
C ILE A 48 -3.35 14.89 -5.69
N ARG A 49 -2.55 15.32 -6.67
CA ARG A 49 -3.02 15.30 -8.06
C ARG A 49 -3.12 13.84 -8.52
N THR A 50 -4.19 13.48 -9.22
CA THR A 50 -4.39 12.12 -9.75
C THR A 50 -3.24 11.68 -10.65
N ALA A 51 -2.63 12.62 -11.37
CA ALA A 51 -1.46 12.35 -12.20
C ALA A 51 -0.24 11.85 -11.39
N GLU A 52 -0.11 12.24 -10.12
CA GLU A 52 1.01 11.81 -9.26
C GLU A 52 0.96 10.32 -8.94
N LEU A 53 -0.22 9.69 -8.90
CA LEU A 53 -0.35 8.25 -8.66
C LEU A 53 0.35 7.39 -9.72
N LYS A 54 0.55 7.95 -10.92
CA LYS A 54 1.23 7.26 -12.02
C LYS A 54 2.74 7.27 -11.87
N ASP A 55 3.29 8.10 -10.97
CA ASP A 55 4.73 8.17 -10.75
C ASP A 55 5.21 7.02 -9.87
N ARG A 56 5.77 5.99 -10.51
CA ARG A 56 6.33 4.80 -9.84
C ARG A 56 7.60 5.10 -9.03
N ARG A 57 8.19 6.30 -9.15
CA ARG A 57 9.29 6.75 -8.27
C ARG A 57 8.76 7.18 -6.91
N LEU A 58 7.53 7.68 -6.86
CA LEU A 58 6.86 8.11 -5.63
C LEU A 58 6.05 6.96 -5.02
N TRP A 59 5.35 6.19 -5.85
CA TRP A 59 4.41 5.18 -5.40
C TRP A 59 4.89 3.76 -5.72
N ALA A 60 4.73 2.87 -4.75
CA ALA A 60 4.83 1.42 -4.93
C ALA A 60 3.48 0.76 -4.63
N HIS A 61 3.22 -0.37 -5.26
CA HIS A 61 2.17 -1.26 -4.79
C HIS A 61 2.66 -2.01 -3.55
N ALA A 62 1.84 -2.06 -2.50
CA ALA A 62 2.18 -2.73 -1.25
C ALA A 62 2.46 -4.24 -1.43
N ALA A 63 1.86 -4.86 -2.45
CA ALA A 63 2.16 -6.24 -2.84
C ALA A 63 3.59 -6.42 -3.39
N ASP A 64 4.19 -5.37 -3.94
CA ASP A 64 5.54 -5.39 -4.52
C ASP A 64 6.61 -4.97 -3.49
N SER A 65 6.24 -4.25 -2.42
CA SER A 65 7.16 -3.72 -1.43
C SER A 65 7.48 -4.67 -0.26
N TRP A 66 6.75 -5.79 -0.14
CA TRP A 66 7.06 -6.82 0.86
C TRP A 66 8.06 -7.85 0.30
N PRO A 67 9.14 -8.19 1.04
CA PRO A 67 10.06 -9.20 0.55
C PRO A 67 9.33 -10.55 0.45
N ARG A 68 9.39 -11.17 -0.73
CA ARG A 68 8.97 -12.56 -0.97
C ARG A 68 9.89 -13.54 -0.22
N HIS A 69 9.94 -13.48 1.11
CA HIS A 69 10.53 -14.55 1.91
C HIS A 69 9.42 -15.54 2.25
N HIS A 70 9.36 -16.63 1.48
CA HIS A 70 9.32 -18.03 1.94
C HIS A 70 8.65 -18.95 0.91
N ARG A 71 9.48 -19.56 0.06
CA ARG A 71 9.34 -21.00 -0.22
C ARG A 71 10.73 -21.64 -0.14
N ARG A 72 11.17 -21.91 1.09
CA ARG A 72 12.26 -22.86 1.36
C ARG A 72 11.73 -23.90 2.36
N GLY A 73 11.49 -25.10 1.83
CA GLY A 73 11.69 -26.40 2.47
C GLY A 73 10.98 -26.76 3.78
N GLY A 74 10.12 -27.78 3.69
CA GLY A 74 9.77 -28.72 4.76
C GLY A 74 8.84 -29.79 4.17
N GLN A 75 9.41 -30.81 3.49
CA GLN A 75 9.47 -32.24 3.92
C GLN A 75 8.07 -32.87 3.99
N ARG A 76 7.69 -33.67 2.99
CA ARG A 76 7.77 -35.15 2.96
C ARG A 76 7.05 -35.81 4.12
#